data_AF-A0AAW2XNY4-F1
#
_entry.id   AF-A0AAW2XNY4-F1
#
_cell.length_a   1.000
_cell.length_b   1.000
_cell.length_c   1.000
_cell.angle_alpha   90.00
_cell.angle_beta   90.00
_cell.angle_gamma   90.00
#
_symmetry.space_group_name_H-M   'P 1'
#
loop_
_entity.id
_entity.type
_entity.pdbx_description
1 polymer ?
#
loop_
_entity_poly.entity_id
_entity_poly.type
_entity_poly.pdbx_seq_one_letter_code
_entity_poly.pdbx_strand_id
1 'polypeptide(L)'
;MVTMVALIQAVMQWLLNLLAFIGLLGGERHWRSVDLSQYRQWMPRTLNMDEGLRMVRPVMREKVKAAFFDIAEDKSPGPDGYSSAFFKAAWPVVGEEVTTAILDFFLNARFLKQVNATLLTLIPKVHSPATVSDFRPISCCNVLYKAITKILVSRMQDCLDDLISPTQNAFVPRRKIGDNVMLAQELFMGYNQRHISKRCALKVDLRKAYDTVEWDFLIEVLRLFGFPDRFIGWIEECVTIATFSVCLNGEPHGFFQRA
;
A
#
# COMPACT_ATOMS: atom_id res chain seq x y z
N MET A 1 4.87 5.73 -2.53
CA MET A 1 5.23 4.36 -2.13
C MET A 1 4.78 4.03 -0.72
N VAL A 2 5.25 4.70 0.35
CA VAL A 2 4.87 4.37 1.76
C VAL A 2 3.35 4.38 2.02
N THR A 3 2.58 5.22 1.34
CA THR A 3 1.12 5.33 1.48
C THR A 3 0.35 4.14 0.85
N MET A 4 0.60 3.81 -0.42
CA MET A 4 -0.05 2.65 -1.04
C MET A 4 0.53 1.30 -0.55
N VAL A 5 1.79 1.31 -0.11
CA VAL A 5 2.41 0.19 0.61
C VAL A 5 1.68 -0.04 1.94
N ALA A 6 1.30 1.01 2.68
CA ALA A 6 0.50 0.85 3.90
C ALA A 6 -0.91 0.28 3.60
N LEU A 7 -1.53 0.65 2.47
CA LEU A 7 -2.80 0.07 1.99
C LEU A 7 -2.66 -1.43 1.69
N ILE A 8 -1.67 -1.77 0.86
CA ILE A 8 -1.38 -3.14 0.46
C ILE A 8 -0.92 -3.96 1.68
N GLN A 9 -0.18 -3.39 2.64
CA GLN A 9 0.18 -4.07 3.90
C GLN A 9 -1.01 -4.28 4.81
N ALA A 10 -1.87 -3.27 4.96
CA ALA A 10 -3.09 -3.39 5.75
C ALA A 10 -3.93 -4.56 5.26
N VAL A 11 -4.04 -4.71 3.93
CA VAL A 11 -4.76 -5.81 3.26
C VAL A 11 -3.97 -7.14 3.31
N MET A 12 -2.69 -7.15 2.93
CA MET A 12 -1.84 -8.36 2.85
C MET A 12 -1.53 -9.00 4.20
N GLN A 13 -1.24 -8.20 5.22
CA GLN A 13 -0.90 -8.74 6.54
C GLN A 13 -2.17 -9.25 7.25
N TRP A 14 -3.35 -8.76 6.86
CA TRP A 14 -4.63 -9.23 7.36
C TRP A 14 -5.06 -10.57 6.73
N LEU A 15 -4.74 -10.81 5.46
CA LEU A 15 -4.94 -12.10 4.80
C LEU A 15 -4.15 -13.25 5.44
N LEU A 16 -2.99 -12.96 6.04
CA LEU A 16 -2.22 -13.94 6.82
C LEU A 16 -2.93 -14.36 8.12
N ASN A 17 -3.81 -13.51 8.67
CA ASN A 17 -4.58 -13.82 9.88
C ASN A 17 -5.94 -14.47 9.58
N LEU A 18 -6.48 -14.31 8.37
CA LEU A 18 -7.81 -14.80 8.00
C LEU A 18 -7.80 -16.14 7.26
N LEU A 19 -6.74 -16.43 6.49
CA LEU A 19 -6.65 -17.66 5.72
C LEU A 19 -6.02 -18.77 6.55
N ALA A 20 -6.88 -19.63 7.12
CA ALA A 20 -6.47 -20.97 7.52
C ALA A 20 -5.88 -21.69 6.29
N PHE A 21 -4.55 -21.78 6.31
CA PHE A 21 -3.57 -22.41 5.42
C PHE A 21 -3.95 -23.73 4.71
N ILE A 22 -4.94 -23.71 3.80
CA ILE A 22 -5.14 -24.84 2.87
C ILE A 22 -5.42 -24.27 1.47
N GLY A 23 -4.38 -24.12 0.64
CA GLY A 23 -4.52 -24.01 -0.81
C GLY A 23 -3.73 -22.91 -1.54
N LEU A 24 -3.26 -21.86 -0.86
CA LEU A 24 -2.70 -20.69 -1.56
C LEU A 24 -1.17 -20.72 -1.78
N LEU A 25 -0.45 -21.71 -1.26
CA LEU A 25 1.03 -21.69 -1.20
C LEU A 25 1.72 -22.82 -1.98
N GLY A 26 1.16 -23.21 -3.12
CA GLY A 26 1.88 -24.09 -4.04
C GLY A 26 0.95 -24.93 -4.91
N GLY A 27 0.57 -24.37 -6.06
CA GLY A 27 -0.13 -25.07 -7.14
C GLY A 27 0.08 -24.28 -8.44
N GLU A 28 0.03 -24.96 -9.59
CA GLU A 28 0.13 -24.32 -10.89
C GLU A 28 -0.86 -23.16 -11.02
N ARG A 29 -0.39 -22.02 -11.56
CA ARG A 29 -1.12 -20.75 -11.65
C ARG A 29 -2.24 -20.84 -12.68
N HIS A 30 -3.34 -21.49 -12.32
CA HIS A 30 -4.61 -21.43 -13.02
C HIS A 30 -5.66 -20.93 -12.04
N TRP A 31 -5.78 -19.61 -11.91
CA TRP A 31 -6.81 -19.03 -11.06
C TRP A 31 -8.07 -18.77 -11.89
N ARG A 32 -9.11 -19.53 -11.58
CA ARG A 32 -10.51 -19.17 -11.86
C ARG A 32 -10.90 -18.03 -10.91
N SER A 33 -11.92 -17.25 -11.26
CA SER A 33 -12.48 -16.13 -10.47
C SER A 33 -12.30 -16.29 -8.96
N VAL A 34 -11.66 -15.30 -8.31
CA VAL A 34 -11.44 -15.31 -6.86
C VAL A 34 -12.76 -14.99 -6.16
N ASP A 35 -13.49 -16.00 -5.72
CA ASP A 35 -14.65 -15.81 -4.84
C ASP A 35 -14.20 -15.82 -3.38
N LEU A 36 -14.28 -14.65 -2.72
CA LEU A 36 -13.92 -14.50 -1.30
C LEU A 36 -15.13 -14.50 -0.36
N SER A 37 -16.35 -14.77 -0.84
CA SER A 37 -17.58 -14.70 -0.06
C SER A 37 -17.54 -15.59 1.20
N GLN A 38 -16.92 -16.76 1.11
CA GLN A 38 -16.76 -17.70 2.23
C GLN A 38 -15.98 -17.14 3.42
N TYR A 39 -15.15 -16.12 3.20
CA TYR A 39 -14.32 -15.51 4.23
C TYR A 39 -15.06 -14.43 5.03
N ARG A 40 -16.27 -14.04 4.60
CA ARG A 40 -17.06 -12.98 5.25
C ARG A 40 -17.32 -13.25 6.74
N GLN A 41 -17.48 -14.52 7.12
CA GLN A 41 -17.70 -14.95 8.50
C GLN A 41 -16.52 -14.70 9.44
N TRP A 42 -15.30 -14.58 8.90
CA TRP A 42 -14.09 -14.35 9.70
C TRP A 42 -13.73 -12.87 9.79
N MET A 43 -14.49 -12.01 9.11
CA MET A 43 -14.28 -10.58 9.17
C MET A 43 -14.73 -10.04 10.53
N PRO A 44 -13.86 -9.33 11.27
CA PRO A 44 -14.28 -8.73 12.53
C PRO A 44 -15.34 -7.66 12.30
N ARG A 45 -15.27 -6.97 11.15
CA ARG A 45 -16.15 -5.87 10.76
C ARG A 45 -16.06 -5.59 9.26
N THR A 46 -17.15 -5.10 8.69
CA THR A 46 -17.17 -4.44 7.36
C THR A 46 -17.57 -2.98 7.49
N LEU A 47 -17.22 -2.15 6.52
CA LEU A 47 -17.66 -0.76 6.45
C LEU A 47 -19.18 -0.68 6.41
N ASN A 48 -19.74 0.27 7.15
CA ASN A 48 -21.15 0.63 6.99
C ASN A 48 -21.32 1.65 5.85
N MET A 49 -22.58 1.89 5.46
CA MET A 49 -22.91 2.76 4.34
C MET A 49 -22.42 4.21 4.56
N ASP A 50 -22.53 4.76 5.78
CA ASP A 50 -22.11 6.13 6.07
C ASP A 50 -20.58 6.30 5.98
N GLU A 51 -19.83 5.32 6.48
CA GLU A 51 -18.36 5.28 6.35
C GLU A 51 -17.94 5.21 4.90
N GLY A 52 -18.58 4.33 4.11
CA GLY A 52 -18.36 4.25 2.67
C GLY A 52 -18.65 5.58 1.97
N LEU A 53 -19.80 6.20 2.26
CA LEU A 53 -20.18 7.49 1.69
C LEU A 53 -19.19 8.61 2.06
N ARG A 54 -18.64 8.62 3.29
CA ARG A 54 -17.58 9.54 3.70
C ARG A 54 -16.31 9.39 2.88
N MET A 55 -15.91 8.16 2.54
CA MET A 55 -14.72 7.90 1.73
C MET A 55 -14.83 8.42 0.30
N VAL A 56 -16.03 8.49 -0.27
CA VAL A 56 -16.22 8.91 -1.68
C VAL A 56 -16.67 10.36 -1.85
N ARG A 57 -16.69 11.14 -0.78
CA ARG A 57 -17.02 12.58 -0.87
C ARG A 57 -16.10 13.30 -1.86
N PRO A 58 -16.55 14.37 -2.53
CA PRO A 58 -15.69 15.18 -3.38
C PRO A 58 -14.43 15.66 -2.65
N VAL A 59 -13.28 15.60 -3.31
CA VAL A 59 -12.03 16.17 -2.77
C VAL A 59 -12.10 17.68 -2.84
N MET A 60 -11.77 18.35 -1.75
CA MET A 60 -11.66 19.82 -1.70
C MET A 60 -10.27 20.28 -2.12
N ARG A 61 -10.16 21.47 -2.71
CA ARG A 61 -8.88 22.05 -3.19
C ARG A 61 -7.85 22.17 -2.06
N GLU A 62 -8.33 22.54 -0.87
CA GLU A 62 -7.52 22.69 0.35
C GLU A 62 -6.90 21.35 0.77
N LYS A 63 -7.64 20.24 0.58
CA LYS A 63 -7.13 18.89 0.86
C LYS A 63 -6.05 18.49 -0.13
N VAL A 64 -6.13 18.92 -1.39
CA VAL A 64 -5.06 18.69 -2.37
C VAL A 64 -3.79 19.42 -1.96
N LYS A 65 -3.88 20.72 -1.65
CA LYS A 65 -2.74 21.49 -1.17
C LYS A 65 -2.15 20.90 0.11
N ALA A 66 -2.99 20.56 1.08
CA ALA A 66 -2.53 19.93 2.32
C ALA A 66 -1.78 18.61 2.06
N ALA A 67 -2.28 17.76 1.15
CA ALA A 67 -1.62 16.52 0.79
C ALA A 67 -0.22 16.75 0.17
N PHE A 68 -0.06 17.76 -0.68
CA PHE A 68 1.26 18.13 -1.23
C PHE A 68 2.21 18.67 -0.16
N PHE A 69 1.73 19.59 0.68
CA PHE A 69 2.56 20.27 1.66
C PHE A 69 3.01 19.36 2.80
N ASP A 70 2.23 18.30 3.08
CA ASP A 70 2.57 17.25 4.04
C ASP A 70 3.57 16.22 3.47
N ILE A 71 3.94 16.28 2.18
CA ILE A 71 5.05 15.47 1.65
C ILE A 71 6.36 16.17 2.05
N ALA A 72 7.23 15.44 2.74
CA ALA A 72 8.54 15.94 3.12
C ALA A 72 9.38 16.35 1.89
N GLU A 73 10.15 17.43 2.01
CA GLU A 73 10.88 18.05 0.89
C GLU A 73 12.12 17.28 0.46
N ASP A 74 12.67 16.48 1.37
CA ASP A 74 13.85 15.61 1.19
C ASP A 74 13.55 14.31 0.42
N LYS A 75 12.35 14.17 -0.15
CA LYS A 75 11.92 12.94 -0.83
C LYS A 75 12.34 12.95 -2.28
N SER A 76 12.96 11.85 -2.73
CA SER A 76 13.41 11.67 -4.10
C SER A 76 12.27 11.87 -5.12
N PRO A 77 12.52 12.56 -6.24
CA PRO A 77 11.55 12.74 -7.33
C PRO A 77 11.27 11.41 -8.05
N GLY A 78 10.25 11.41 -8.89
CA GLY A 78 10.01 10.31 -9.83
C GLY A 78 10.75 10.53 -11.15
N PRO A 79 10.37 9.79 -12.22
CA PRO A 79 10.92 9.99 -13.56
C PRO A 79 10.79 11.41 -14.13
N ASP A 80 9.84 12.21 -13.62
CA ASP A 80 9.65 13.60 -14.06
C ASP A 80 10.71 14.57 -13.52
N GLY A 81 11.54 14.15 -12.57
CA GLY A 81 12.60 14.95 -11.96
C GLY A 81 12.12 16.01 -10.95
N TYR A 82 10.82 16.20 -10.75
CA TYR A 82 10.28 17.23 -9.87
C TYR A 82 10.09 16.73 -8.44
N SER A 83 10.73 17.39 -7.47
CA SER A 83 10.61 17.07 -6.05
C SER A 83 9.41 17.76 -5.40
N SER A 84 9.02 17.33 -4.20
CA SER A 84 8.01 18.03 -3.39
C SER A 84 8.43 19.46 -3.06
N ALA A 85 9.73 19.72 -2.85
CA ALA A 85 10.27 21.06 -2.64
C ALA A 85 9.99 21.99 -3.83
N PHE A 86 10.17 21.49 -5.06
CA PHE A 86 9.83 22.24 -6.28
C PHE A 86 8.35 22.64 -6.29
N PHE A 87 7.43 21.69 -6.10
CA PHE A 87 5.99 21.98 -6.12
C PHE A 87 5.55 22.95 -5.04
N LYS A 88 6.15 22.89 -3.84
CA LYS A 88 5.83 23.84 -2.76
C LYS A 88 6.33 25.25 -3.08
N ALA A 89 7.56 25.38 -3.59
CA ALA A 89 8.12 26.67 -3.97
C ALA A 89 7.40 27.29 -5.17
N ALA A 90 7.08 26.48 -6.17
CA ALA A 90 6.40 26.90 -7.40
C ALA A 90 4.86 26.91 -7.29
N TRP A 91 4.29 26.64 -6.11
CA TRP A 91 2.84 26.54 -5.91
C TRP A 91 2.03 27.75 -6.44
N PRO A 92 2.51 29.01 -6.31
CA PRO A 92 1.80 30.17 -6.89
C PRO A 92 1.66 30.12 -8.41
N VAL A 93 2.50 29.34 -9.10
CA VAL A 93 2.53 29.23 -10.57
C VAL A 93 1.84 27.96 -11.05
N VAL A 94 2.13 26.80 -10.45
CA VAL A 94 1.65 25.48 -10.94
C VAL A 94 0.52 24.89 -10.10
N GLY A 95 0.19 25.49 -8.96
CA GLY A 95 -0.72 24.90 -7.98
C GLY A 95 -2.15 24.75 -8.48
N GLU A 96 -2.60 25.61 -9.40
CA GLU A 96 -3.96 25.59 -9.94
C GLU A 96 -4.15 24.41 -10.91
N GLU A 97 -3.21 24.21 -11.83
CA GLU A 97 -3.20 23.12 -12.80
C GLU A 97 -3.03 21.78 -12.09
N VAL A 98 -2.10 21.71 -11.12
CA VAL A 98 -1.88 20.51 -10.30
C VAL A 98 -3.12 20.14 -9.50
N THR A 99 -3.78 21.13 -8.89
CA THR A 99 -5.03 20.89 -8.14
C THR A 99 -6.12 20.37 -9.08
N THR A 100 -6.29 21.01 -10.24
CA THR A 100 -7.30 20.62 -11.22
C THR A 100 -7.06 19.20 -11.73
N ALA A 101 -5.82 18.83 -12.04
CA ALA A 101 -5.46 17.47 -12.46
C ALA A 101 -5.78 16.40 -11.39
N ILE A 102 -5.52 16.68 -10.11
CA ILE A 102 -5.86 15.75 -9.03
C ILE A 102 -7.37 15.64 -8.83
N LEU A 103 -8.10 16.76 -8.90
CA LEU A 103 -9.56 16.73 -8.79
C LEU A 103 -10.20 15.95 -9.95
N ASP A 104 -9.67 16.11 -11.16
CA ASP A 104 -10.12 15.35 -12.33
C ASP A 104 -9.96 13.84 -12.13
N PHE A 105 -8.83 13.40 -11.55
CA PHE A 105 -8.66 12.00 -11.17
C PHE A 105 -9.75 11.51 -10.22
N PHE A 106 -10.07 12.25 -9.15
CA PHE A 106 -11.12 11.81 -8.20
C PHE A 106 -12.53 11.89 -8.81
N LEU A 107 -12.72 12.69 -9.85
CA LEU A 107 -13.97 12.74 -10.61
C LEU A 107 -14.11 11.52 -11.53
N ASN A 108 -13.09 11.25 -12.35
CA ASN A 108 -13.14 10.33 -13.49
C ASN A 108 -12.47 8.97 -13.25
N ALA A 109 -11.77 8.80 -12.12
CA ALA A 109 -10.94 7.64 -11.79
C ALA A 109 -9.88 7.33 -12.86
N ARG A 110 -9.34 8.36 -13.51
CA ARG A 110 -8.30 8.23 -14.55
C ARG A 110 -7.28 9.35 -14.46
N PHE A 111 -6.03 9.06 -14.82
CA PHE A 111 -5.00 10.07 -15.03
C PHE A 111 -4.04 9.66 -16.17
N LEU A 112 -3.19 10.59 -16.61
CA LEU A 112 -2.17 10.30 -17.62
C LEU A 112 -1.18 9.24 -17.11
N LYS A 113 -0.89 8.22 -17.93
CA LYS A 113 0.01 7.11 -17.56
C LYS A 113 1.37 7.60 -17.04
N GLN A 114 1.85 8.73 -17.54
CA GLN A 114 3.09 9.39 -17.11
C GLN A 114 3.07 9.79 -15.64
N VAL A 115 1.90 10.11 -15.06
CA VAL A 115 1.77 10.42 -13.63
C VAL A 115 2.13 9.22 -12.75
N ASN A 116 1.83 8.00 -13.20
CA ASN A 116 2.15 6.75 -12.50
C ASN A 116 3.41 6.05 -13.06
N ALA A 117 4.21 6.77 -13.85
CA ALA A 117 5.55 6.33 -14.18
C ALA A 117 6.41 6.33 -12.92
N THR A 118 7.16 5.25 -12.71
CA THR A 118 7.89 5.02 -11.48
C THR A 118 9.33 4.59 -11.78
N LEU A 119 10.28 5.23 -11.11
CA LEU A 119 11.69 4.91 -11.24
C LEU A 119 12.10 3.87 -10.18
N LEU A 120 12.52 2.68 -10.59
CA LEU A 120 13.04 1.64 -9.72
C LEU A 120 14.52 1.90 -9.44
N THR A 121 14.82 2.43 -8.26
CA THR A 121 16.18 2.72 -7.79
C THR A 121 16.71 1.55 -6.96
N LEU A 122 17.92 1.09 -7.23
CA LEU A 122 18.54 -0.03 -6.52
C LEU A 122 19.40 0.48 -5.37
N ILE A 123 19.02 0.16 -4.12
CA ILE A 123 19.81 0.49 -2.93
C ILE A 123 20.60 -0.75 -2.48
N PRO A 124 21.94 -0.68 -2.37
CA PRO A 124 22.75 -1.77 -1.83
C PRO A 124 22.33 -2.15 -0.40
N LYS A 125 22.18 -3.45 -0.12
CA LYS A 125 21.99 -3.99 1.24
C LYS A 125 23.31 -4.26 1.95
N VAL A 126 24.38 -4.43 1.18
CA VAL A 126 25.74 -4.78 1.63
C VAL A 126 26.75 -3.83 0.98
N HIS A 127 27.94 -3.72 1.55
CA HIS A 127 28.98 -2.78 1.11
C HIS A 127 29.44 -3.02 -0.34
N SER A 128 29.57 -4.28 -0.76
CA SER A 128 30.05 -4.66 -2.09
C SER A 128 29.06 -5.62 -2.74
N PRO A 129 27.95 -5.11 -3.31
CA PRO A 129 26.92 -5.94 -3.90
C PRO A 129 27.44 -6.60 -5.19
N ALA A 130 27.28 -7.91 -5.31
CA ALA A 130 27.74 -8.69 -6.48
C ALA A 130 26.57 -9.29 -7.28
N THR A 131 25.41 -9.44 -6.65
CA THR A 131 24.21 -10.05 -7.23
C THR A 131 23.01 -9.12 -7.13
N VAL A 132 22.00 -9.30 -8.00
CA VAL A 132 20.75 -8.51 -7.95
C VAL A 132 20.03 -8.65 -6.60
N SER A 133 20.15 -9.80 -5.93
CA SER A 133 19.60 -10.04 -4.58
C SER A 133 20.22 -9.15 -3.50
N ASP A 134 21.44 -8.65 -3.71
CA ASP A 134 22.13 -7.75 -2.79
C ASP A 134 21.57 -6.34 -2.81
N PHE A 135 20.67 -6.04 -3.76
CA PHE A 135 19.98 -4.76 -3.84
C PHE A 135 18.55 -4.85 -3.29
N ARG A 136 18.09 -3.74 -2.73
CA ARG A 136 16.69 -3.48 -2.44
C ARG A 136 16.17 -2.52 -3.51
N PRO A 137 15.21 -2.93 -4.36
CA PRO A 137 14.55 -1.98 -5.24
C PRO A 137 13.67 -1.04 -4.40
N ILE A 138 13.71 0.25 -4.72
CA ILE A 138 12.82 1.29 -4.19
C ILE A 138 12.17 1.99 -5.36
N SER A 139 10.84 2.06 -5.33
CA SER A 139 10.04 2.68 -6.37
C SER A 139 9.83 4.16 -6.07
N CYS A 140 10.47 5.01 -6.87
CA CYS A 140 10.40 6.46 -6.81
C CYS A 140 9.30 6.96 -7.77
N CYS A 141 8.13 7.26 -7.23
CA CYS A 141 6.98 7.75 -8.02
C CYS A 141 6.99 9.29 -8.13
N ASN A 142 6.32 9.82 -9.15
CA ASN A 142 6.07 11.25 -9.30
C ASN A 142 5.26 11.83 -8.12
N VAL A 143 5.48 13.11 -7.82
CA VAL A 143 4.88 13.76 -6.64
C VAL A 143 3.36 13.87 -6.77
N LEU A 144 2.84 14.10 -7.97
CA LEU A 144 1.39 14.11 -8.23
C LEU A 144 0.74 12.78 -7.79
N TYR A 145 1.33 11.65 -8.18
CA TYR A 145 0.84 10.32 -7.76
C TYR A 145 0.97 10.10 -6.25
N LYS A 146 2.08 10.58 -5.65
CA LYS A 146 2.23 10.56 -4.18
C LYS A 146 1.12 11.36 -3.48
N ALA A 147 0.70 12.49 -4.02
CA ALA A 147 -0.40 13.29 -3.47
C ALA A 147 -1.76 12.59 -3.60
N ILE A 148 -2.06 11.99 -4.76
CA ILE A 148 -3.27 11.17 -4.98
C ILE A 148 -3.35 10.04 -3.95
N THR A 149 -2.31 9.21 -3.87
CA THR A 149 -2.28 8.07 -2.93
C THR A 149 -2.36 8.51 -1.47
N LYS A 150 -1.85 9.70 -1.14
CA LYS A 150 -1.95 10.26 0.21
C LYS A 150 -3.38 10.65 0.58
N ILE A 151 -4.14 11.23 -0.35
CA ILE A 151 -5.57 11.52 -0.15
C ILE A 151 -6.36 10.22 0.04
N LEU A 152 -6.08 9.19 -0.77
CA LEU A 152 -6.71 7.87 -0.63
C LEU A 152 -6.43 7.25 0.74
N VAL A 153 -5.17 7.24 1.18
CA VAL A 153 -4.80 6.72 2.50
C VAL A 153 -5.46 7.50 3.62
N SER A 154 -5.49 8.83 3.55
CA SER A 154 -6.14 9.66 4.56
C SER A 154 -7.63 9.31 4.71
N ARG A 155 -8.33 8.95 3.62
CA ARG A 155 -9.75 8.53 3.67
C ARG A 155 -9.94 7.17 4.33
N MET A 156 -8.93 6.31 4.27
CA MET A 156 -8.97 4.97 4.87
C MET A 156 -8.52 4.94 6.33
N GLN A 157 -7.62 5.84 6.71
CA GLN A 157 -7.11 5.90 8.08
C GLN A 157 -8.23 6.02 9.11
N ASP A 158 -9.31 6.74 8.78
CA ASP A 158 -10.44 6.97 9.67
C ASP A 158 -11.19 5.69 10.06
N CYS A 159 -11.16 4.64 9.23
CA CYS A 159 -11.85 3.37 9.50
C CYS A 159 -10.89 2.21 9.78
N LEU A 160 -9.60 2.40 9.53
CA LEU A 160 -8.64 1.30 9.49
C LEU A 160 -8.55 0.58 10.84
N ASP A 161 -8.58 1.33 11.94
CA ASP A 161 -8.46 0.78 13.31
C ASP A 161 -9.55 -0.25 13.64
N ASP A 162 -10.74 -0.07 13.07
CA ASP A 162 -11.91 -0.94 13.32
C ASP A 162 -12.00 -2.12 12.34
N LEU A 163 -11.33 -2.04 11.18
CA LEU A 163 -11.36 -3.09 10.16
C LEU A 163 -10.29 -4.16 10.42
N ILE A 164 -9.19 -3.80 11.08
CA ILE A 164 -8.06 -4.70 11.30
C ILE A 164 -7.97 -5.17 12.74
N SER A 165 -7.37 -6.35 12.95
CA SER A 165 -7.15 -6.90 14.29
C SER A 165 -6.35 -5.94 15.19
N PRO A 166 -6.64 -5.83 16.49
CA PRO A 166 -5.82 -5.08 17.45
C PRO A 166 -4.36 -5.55 17.50
N THR A 167 -4.08 -6.79 17.12
CA THR A 167 -2.71 -7.36 17.07
C THR A 167 -1.89 -6.89 15.85
N GLN A 168 -2.53 -6.20 14.90
CA GLN A 168 -1.88 -5.64 13.73
C GLN A 168 -1.34 -4.25 14.04
N ASN A 169 -0.06 -4.17 14.43
CA ASN A 169 0.55 -2.93 14.90
C ASN A 169 1.39 -2.17 13.85
N ALA A 170 1.80 -2.83 12.77
CA ALA A 170 2.64 -2.19 11.76
C ALA A 170 1.81 -1.27 10.84
N PHE A 171 2.31 -0.06 10.59
CA PHE A 171 1.74 0.91 9.63
C PHE A 171 0.33 1.43 9.95
N VAL A 172 -0.12 1.24 11.20
CA VAL A 172 -1.35 1.82 11.70
C VAL A 172 -1.02 3.02 12.59
N PRO A 173 -1.61 4.20 12.36
CA PRO A 173 -1.39 5.35 13.23
C PRO A 173 -1.64 4.99 14.69
N ARG A 174 -0.79 5.49 15.59
CA ARG A 174 -0.87 5.28 17.05
C ARG A 174 -0.57 3.87 17.56
N ARG A 175 -0.28 2.88 16.70
CA ARG A 175 0.18 1.54 17.11
C ARG A 175 1.70 1.45 17.04
N LYS A 176 2.34 0.82 18.04
CA LYS A 176 3.81 0.74 18.12
C LYS A 176 4.28 -0.69 17.96
N ILE A 177 5.44 -0.86 17.33
CA ILE A 177 6.05 -2.20 17.18
C ILE A 177 6.40 -2.84 18.53
N GLY A 178 6.67 -2.02 19.56
CA GLY A 178 6.95 -2.50 20.92
C GLY A 178 5.80 -3.29 21.54
N ASP A 179 4.55 -2.97 21.19
CA ASP A 179 3.37 -3.65 21.71
C ASP A 179 3.36 -5.13 21.25
N ASN A 180 3.78 -5.39 20.01
CA ASN A 180 3.95 -6.76 19.49
C ASN A 180 5.10 -7.52 20.17
N VAL A 181 6.16 -6.81 20.58
CA VAL A 181 7.27 -7.44 21.32
C VAL A 181 6.80 -7.87 22.70
N MET A 182 6.05 -7.02 23.42
CA MET A 182 5.47 -7.36 24.72
C MET A 182 4.49 -8.53 24.61
N LEU A 183 3.56 -8.47 23.64
CA LEU A 183 2.62 -9.57 23.40
C LEU A 183 3.34 -10.89 23.11
N ALA A 184 4.40 -10.86 22.29
CA ALA A 184 5.21 -12.04 22.03
C ALA A 184 5.88 -12.56 23.32
N GLN A 185 6.48 -11.69 24.13
CA GLN A 185 7.09 -12.09 25.41
C GLN A 185 6.09 -12.76 26.35
N GLU A 186 4.86 -12.25 26.45
CA GLU A 186 3.80 -12.86 27.24
C GLU A 186 3.36 -14.22 26.69
N LEU A 187 3.15 -14.31 25.37
CA LEU A 187 2.78 -15.57 24.71
C LEU A 187 3.86 -16.66 24.90
N PHE A 188 5.14 -16.27 24.84
CA PHE A 188 6.28 -17.18 25.04
C PHE A 188 6.63 -17.41 26.52
N MET A 189 5.94 -16.75 27.46
CA MET A 189 6.22 -16.92 28.88
C MET A 189 6.01 -18.37 29.31
N GLY A 190 7.02 -18.93 30.01
CA GLY A 190 6.98 -20.30 30.51
C GLY A 190 7.18 -21.38 29.45
N TYR A 191 7.45 -21.05 28.18
CA TYR A 191 7.70 -22.05 27.12
C TYR A 191 8.83 -23.04 27.45
N ASN A 192 9.80 -22.62 28.28
CA ASN A 192 10.95 -23.44 28.67
C ASN A 192 10.72 -24.30 29.93
N GLN A 193 9.51 -24.30 30.52
CA GLN A 193 9.22 -25.06 31.73
C GLN A 193 9.01 -26.56 31.42
N ARG A 194 9.49 -27.43 32.31
CA ARG A 194 9.53 -28.90 32.07
C ARG A 194 8.17 -29.62 32.25
N HIS A 195 7.17 -28.97 32.85
CA HIS A 195 5.90 -29.59 33.23
C HIS A 195 4.68 -28.79 32.75
N ILE A 196 4.74 -28.24 31.54
CA ILE A 196 3.61 -27.54 30.91
C ILE A 196 3.01 -28.36 29.76
N SER A 197 1.81 -27.97 29.33
CA SER A 197 1.20 -28.52 28.11
C SER A 197 2.12 -28.33 26.91
N LYS A 198 2.09 -29.28 25.96
CA LYS A 198 2.85 -29.16 24.71
C LYS A 198 2.41 -27.91 23.97
N ARG A 199 3.36 -27.08 23.54
CA ARG A 199 3.14 -25.83 22.79
C ARG A 199 3.97 -25.84 21.51
N CYS A 200 3.52 -25.13 20.49
CA CYS A 200 4.30 -24.86 19.28
C CYS A 200 4.07 -23.42 18.83
N ALA A 201 5.05 -22.84 18.15
CA ALA A 201 4.94 -21.54 17.53
C ALA A 201 5.20 -21.67 16.03
N LEU A 202 4.36 -21.02 15.23
CA LEU A 202 4.48 -20.96 13.79
C LEU A 202 4.91 -19.55 13.39
N LYS A 203 6.03 -19.44 12.68
CA LYS A 203 6.48 -18.20 12.06
C LYS A 203 6.29 -18.32 10.55
N VAL A 204 5.47 -17.44 9.98
CA VAL A 204 5.23 -17.34 8.55
C VAL A 204 5.89 -16.05 8.04
N ASP A 205 6.62 -16.16 6.93
CA ASP A 205 7.17 -15.00 6.21
C ASP A 205 6.81 -15.08 4.72
N LEU A 206 6.38 -13.96 4.15
CA LEU A 206 5.97 -13.88 2.75
C LEU A 206 7.12 -13.38 1.88
N ARG A 207 7.57 -14.22 0.95
CA ARG A 207 8.62 -13.84 0.00
C ARG A 207 8.11 -12.75 -0.93
N LYS A 208 8.75 -11.58 -0.90
CA LYS A 208 8.46 -10.44 -1.79
C LYS A 208 6.98 -10.04 -1.78
N ALA A 209 6.38 -9.95 -0.60
CA ALA A 209 4.94 -9.70 -0.41
C ALA A 209 4.35 -8.70 -1.42
N TYR A 210 4.94 -7.50 -1.57
CA TYR A 210 4.48 -6.46 -2.50
C TYR A 210 4.56 -6.83 -3.98
N ASP A 211 5.57 -7.57 -4.38
CA ASP A 211 5.77 -7.97 -5.77
C ASP A 211 4.88 -9.17 -6.13
N THR A 212 4.30 -9.84 -5.13
CA THR A 212 3.50 -11.06 -5.28
C THR A 212 2.00 -10.86 -5.13
N VAL A 213 1.53 -9.66 -4.76
CA VAL A 213 0.09 -9.35 -4.71
C VAL A 213 -0.50 -9.39 -6.11
N GLU A 214 -1.58 -10.13 -6.26
CA GLU A 214 -2.43 -10.12 -7.42
C GLU A 214 -3.52 -9.04 -7.25
N TRP A 215 -3.83 -8.29 -8.31
CA TRP A 215 -4.70 -7.12 -8.24
C TRP A 215 -6.17 -7.49 -8.13
N ASP A 216 -6.67 -8.49 -8.87
CA ASP A 216 -8.06 -8.94 -8.75
C ASP A 216 -8.36 -9.37 -7.31
N PHE A 217 -7.44 -10.09 -6.68
CA PHE A 217 -7.52 -10.45 -5.28
C PHE A 217 -7.55 -9.23 -4.34
N LEU A 218 -6.72 -8.20 -4.56
CA LEU A 218 -6.79 -6.95 -3.81
C LEU A 218 -8.18 -6.29 -3.95
N ILE A 219 -8.71 -6.23 -5.17
CA ILE A 219 -10.02 -5.66 -5.47
C ILE A 219 -11.13 -6.44 -4.77
N GLU A 220 -11.11 -7.78 -4.82
CA GLU A 220 -12.09 -8.62 -4.13
C GLU A 220 -12.02 -8.47 -2.61
N VAL A 221 -10.83 -8.31 -2.03
CA VAL A 221 -10.71 -8.04 -0.58
C VAL A 221 -11.34 -6.69 -0.22
N LEU A 222 -11.12 -5.64 -1.02
CA LEU A 222 -11.76 -4.34 -0.77
C LEU A 222 -13.30 -4.43 -0.89
N ARG A 223 -13.82 -5.18 -1.87
CA ARG A 223 -15.26 -5.45 -2.00
C ARG A 223 -15.79 -6.18 -0.78
N LEU A 224 -15.08 -7.20 -0.31
CA LEU A 224 -15.43 -8.00 0.86
C LEU A 224 -15.54 -7.14 2.13
N PHE A 225 -14.68 -6.13 2.30
CA PHE A 225 -14.75 -5.16 3.40
C PHE A 225 -15.83 -4.09 3.25
N GLY A 226 -16.56 -4.05 2.13
CA GLY A 226 -17.60 -3.08 1.87
C GLY A 226 -17.07 -1.70 1.43
N PHE A 227 -15.87 -1.63 0.87
CA PHE A 227 -15.40 -0.38 0.25
C PHE A 227 -16.30 -0.03 -0.94
N PRO A 228 -16.67 1.26 -1.12
CA PRO A 228 -17.50 1.66 -2.26
C PRO A 228 -16.78 1.43 -3.59
N ASP A 229 -17.52 1.01 -4.62
CA ASP A 229 -16.96 0.75 -5.96
C ASP A 229 -16.17 1.92 -6.53
N ARG A 230 -16.61 3.16 -6.28
CA ARG A 230 -15.88 4.37 -6.71
C ARG A 230 -14.51 4.47 -6.05
N PHE A 231 -14.40 4.12 -4.77
CA PHE A 231 -13.13 4.13 -4.06
C PHE A 231 -12.22 3.00 -4.54
N ILE A 232 -12.79 1.83 -4.78
CA ILE A 232 -12.10 0.67 -5.37
C ILE A 232 -11.55 1.02 -6.74
N GLY A 233 -12.34 1.67 -7.61
CA GLY A 233 -11.89 2.11 -8.94
C GLY A 233 -10.73 3.10 -8.90
N TRP A 234 -10.67 3.99 -7.89
CA TRP A 234 -9.50 4.85 -7.70
C TRP A 234 -8.23 4.05 -7.35
N ILE A 235 -8.35 3.01 -6.52
CA ILE A 235 -7.23 2.13 -6.18
C ILE A 235 -6.81 1.29 -7.38
N GLU A 236 -7.77 0.72 -8.10
CA GLU A 236 -7.57 -0.10 -9.29
C GLU A 236 -6.78 0.66 -10.35
N GLU A 237 -7.20 1.89 -10.68
CA GLU A 237 -6.45 2.76 -11.60
C GLU A 237 -5.02 3.02 -11.11
N CYS A 238 -4.82 3.19 -9.79
CA CYS A 238 -3.48 3.43 -9.24
C CYS A 238 -2.54 2.22 -9.34
N VAL A 239 -3.04 0.98 -9.25
CA VAL A 239 -2.21 -0.25 -9.27
C VAL A 239 -2.03 -0.87 -10.65
N THR A 240 -3.04 -0.77 -11.52
CA THR A 240 -3.06 -1.52 -12.80
C THR A 240 -2.24 -0.88 -13.91
N ILE A 241 -2.13 0.45 -13.93
CA ILE A 241 -1.46 1.18 -15.02
C ILE A 241 0.01 1.55 -14.70
N ALA A 242 0.55 1.06 -13.58
CA ALA A 242 1.89 1.39 -13.14
C ALA A 242 2.93 0.95 -14.18
N THR A 243 3.83 1.87 -14.52
CA THR A 243 4.94 1.64 -15.46
C THR A 243 6.26 1.92 -14.76
N PHE A 244 7.29 1.17 -15.15
CA PHE A 244 8.58 1.17 -14.48
C PHE A 244 9.73 1.37 -15.45
N SER A 245 10.72 2.12 -14.97
CA SER A 245 12.07 2.22 -15.55
C SER A 245 13.08 1.93 -14.45
N VAL A 246 14.19 1.26 -14.77
CA VAL A 246 15.24 0.98 -13.77
C VAL A 246 16.27 2.11 -13.78
N CYS A 247 16.55 2.69 -12.62
CA CYS A 247 17.63 3.68 -12.48
C CYS A 247 18.97 2.97 -12.34
N LEU A 248 19.85 3.15 -13.32
CA LEU A 248 21.23 2.67 -13.29
C LEU A 248 22.15 3.87 -13.45
N ASN A 249 23.07 4.06 -12.50
CA ASN A 249 24.05 5.17 -12.52
C ASN A 249 23.42 6.58 -12.69
N GLY A 250 22.21 6.77 -12.20
CA GLY A 250 21.49 8.05 -12.27
C GLY A 250 20.58 8.20 -13.50
N GLU A 251 20.65 7.28 -14.46
CA GLU A 251 19.86 7.35 -15.69
C GLU A 251 18.74 6.29 -15.71
N PRO A 252 17.55 6.61 -16.26
CA PRO A 252 16.47 5.65 -16.43
C PRO A 252 16.73 4.72 -17.63
N HIS A 253 16.64 3.42 -17.40
CA HIS A 253 16.77 2.37 -18.42
C HIS A 253 15.52 1.51 -18.53
N GLY A 254 15.09 1.30 -19.77
CA GLY A 254 13.88 0.54 -20.10
C GLY A 254 12.58 1.27 -19.74
N PHE A 255 11.47 0.76 -20.26
CA PHE A 255 10.13 1.21 -19.92
C PHE A 255 9.17 0.04 -20.08
N PHE A 256 8.65 -0.47 -18.98
CA PHE A 256 7.84 -1.70 -18.98
C PHE A 256 6.71 -1.63 -17.98
N GLN A 257 5.65 -2.38 -18.26
CA GLN A 257 4.55 -2.62 -17.32
C GLN A 257 4.89 -3.82 -16.43
N ARG A 258 4.22 -3.92 -15.29
CA ARG A 258 4.28 -5.15 -14.49
C ARG A 258 3.75 -6.31 -15.33
N ALA A 259 4.54 -7.38 -15.40
CA ALA A 259 4.16 -8.64 -16.06
C ALA A 259 3.21 -9.48 -15.19
#